data_AF-A0A3E1DZB4-F1
#
_entry.id   AF-A0A3E1DZB4-F1
#
_cell.length_a   1.000
_cell.length_b   1.000
_cell.length_c   1.000
_cell.angle_alpha   90.00
_cell.angle_beta   90.00
_cell.angle_gamma   90.00
#
_symmetry.space_group_name_H-M   'P 1'
#
loop_
_entity.id
_entity.type
_entity.pdbx_description
1 polymer ?
#
loop_
_entity_poly.entity_id
_entity_poly.type
_entity_poly.pdbx_seq_one_letter_code
_entity_poly.pdbx_strand_id
1 'polypeptide(L)'
;MENPNVFEHYVPHSGQYSLQKDLRLNAWLAVTVIVYLIVLFMSKGHPNWSPGLRAFHLLLPVLPALLYIRAWVRVVRGMDELQRGIQLAAFLFAALGTVVISMIISTLNTAGLDLGVMLRSGLGIGGTFLVMFPLWLVGTAIAQCRYQ
;
A
#
# COMPACT_ATOMS: atom_id res chain seq x y z
N MET A 1 13.70 -9.29 29.12
CA MET A 1 14.00 -8.47 27.93
C MET A 1 12.73 -8.47 27.10
N GLU A 2 12.03 -7.34 27.04
CA GLU A 2 10.76 -7.20 26.34
C GLU A 2 11.04 -7.23 24.82
N ASN A 3 10.47 -8.20 24.11
CA ASN A 3 10.84 -8.49 22.73
C ASN A 3 10.43 -7.31 21.82
N PRO A 4 11.36 -6.64 21.13
CA PRO A 4 11.04 -5.44 20.38
C PRO A 4 10.21 -5.82 19.15
N ASN A 5 8.97 -5.34 19.07
CA ASN A 5 8.12 -5.39 17.86
C ASN A 5 7.74 -6.79 17.33
N VAL A 6 7.01 -7.56 18.13
CA VAL A 6 6.29 -8.75 17.63
C VAL A 6 5.15 -8.31 16.68
N PHE A 7 5.03 -8.94 15.50
CA PHE A 7 4.01 -8.58 14.51
C PHE A 7 2.59 -8.82 15.04
N GLU A 8 2.45 -9.75 15.98
CA GLU A 8 1.22 -10.08 16.69
C GLU A 8 0.55 -8.83 17.29
N HIS A 9 1.30 -7.81 17.70
CA HIS A 9 0.70 -6.57 18.20
C HIS A 9 -0.16 -5.80 17.18
N TYR A 10 0.02 -6.06 15.88
CA TYR A 10 -0.63 -5.36 14.79
C TYR A 10 -1.69 -6.21 14.08
N VAL A 11 -1.76 -7.52 14.36
CA VAL A 11 -2.71 -8.43 13.71
C VAL A 11 -3.92 -8.64 14.62
N PRO A 12 -5.15 -8.31 14.17
CA PRO A 12 -6.36 -8.65 14.90
C PRO A 12 -6.44 -10.16 15.14
N HIS A 13 -6.85 -10.59 16.34
CA HIS A 13 -6.97 -12.00 16.76
C HIS A 13 -5.67 -12.75 17.08
N SER A 14 -4.53 -12.05 17.18
CA SER A 14 -3.24 -12.64 17.60
C SER A 14 -3.10 -12.93 19.10
N GLY A 15 -4.08 -12.53 19.92
CA GLY A 15 -3.99 -12.59 21.39
C GLY A 15 -3.13 -11.49 22.04
N GLN A 16 -2.22 -10.86 21.29
CA GLN A 16 -1.36 -9.74 21.76
C GLN A 16 -1.66 -8.40 21.07
N TYR A 17 -2.78 -8.31 20.36
CA TYR A 17 -3.17 -7.13 19.59
C TYR A 17 -3.24 -5.86 20.46
N SER A 18 -2.66 -4.77 19.97
CA SER A 18 -2.72 -3.45 20.61
C SER A 18 -3.20 -2.41 19.60
N LEU A 19 -4.45 -1.99 19.77
CA LEU A 19 -5.09 -0.97 18.92
C LEU A 19 -4.29 0.33 18.87
N GLN A 20 -3.65 0.74 19.97
CA GLN A 20 -2.81 1.94 20.00
C GLN A 20 -1.57 1.81 19.10
N LYS A 21 -0.89 0.65 19.13
CA LYS A 21 0.28 0.40 18.28
C LYS A 21 -0.14 0.34 16.80
N ASP A 22 -1.28 -0.29 16.53
CA ASP A 22 -1.85 -0.39 15.18
C ASP A 22 -2.26 0.97 14.60
N LEU A 23 -3.01 1.78 15.37
CA LEU A 23 -3.36 3.15 14.96
C LEU A 23 -2.11 4.00 14.75
N ARG A 24 -1.09 3.88 15.59
CA ARG A 24 0.15 4.66 15.44
C ARG A 24 0.93 4.27 14.19
N LEU A 25 0.94 3.00 13.82
CA LEU A 25 1.55 2.51 12.58
C LEU A 25 0.76 3.02 11.35
N ASN A 26 -0.56 2.90 11.40
CA ASN A 26 -1.45 3.25 10.29
C ASN A 26 -1.84 4.74 10.21
N ALA A 27 -1.41 5.57 11.17
CA ALA A 27 -1.72 7.00 11.20
C ALA A 27 -1.30 7.70 9.89
N TRP A 28 -0.11 7.40 9.38
CA TRP A 28 0.37 8.00 8.13
C TRP A 28 -0.40 7.51 6.89
N LEU A 29 -0.92 6.28 6.91
CA LEU A 29 -1.80 5.79 5.86
C LEU A 29 -3.14 6.54 5.90
N ALA A 30 -3.72 6.73 7.07
CA ALA A 30 -4.95 7.50 7.23
C ALA A 30 -4.78 8.95 6.74
N VAL A 31 -3.66 9.60 7.12
CA VAL A 31 -3.30 10.94 6.62
C VAL A 31 -3.16 10.94 5.10
N THR A 32 -2.52 9.92 4.52
CA THR A 32 -2.37 9.77 3.07
C THR A 32 -3.73 9.69 2.37
N VAL A 33 -4.65 8.88 2.88
CA VAL A 33 -6.00 8.74 2.33
C VAL A 33 -6.76 10.05 2.41
N ILE A 34 -6.72 10.75 3.55
CA ILE A 34 -7.39 12.05 3.72
C ILE A 34 -6.84 13.07 2.72
N VAL A 35 -5.51 13.20 2.62
CA VAL A 35 -4.86 14.11 1.66
C VAL A 35 -5.23 13.75 0.22
N TYR A 36 -5.23 12.46 -0.12
CA TYR A 36 -5.63 11.99 -1.45
C TYR A 36 -7.09 12.36 -1.79
N LEU A 37 -8.02 12.17 -0.85
CA LEU A 37 -9.42 12.53 -1.04
C LEU A 37 -9.62 14.04 -1.20
N ILE A 38 -8.91 14.86 -0.41
CA ILE A 38 -8.92 16.32 -0.54
C ILE A 38 -8.40 16.74 -1.92
N VAL A 39 -7.27 16.19 -2.36
CA VAL A 39 -6.69 16.48 -3.67
C VAL A 39 -7.65 16.09 -4.79
N LEU A 40 -8.30 14.94 -4.68
CA LEU A 40 -9.26 14.45 -5.68
C LEU A 40 -10.52 15.34 -5.73
N PHE A 41 -11.01 15.79 -4.57
CA PHE A 41 -12.11 16.74 -4.47
C PHE A 41 -11.76 18.10 -5.08
N MET A 42 -10.61 18.68 -4.74
CA MET A 42 -10.15 19.97 -5.28
C MET A 42 -9.88 19.90 -6.79
N SER A 43 -9.33 18.78 -7.27
CA SER A 43 -9.07 18.57 -8.70
C SER A 43 -10.36 18.55 -9.55
N LYS A 44 -11.49 18.16 -8.97
CA LYS A 44 -12.81 18.23 -9.65
C LYS A 44 -13.34 19.66 -9.74
N GLY A 45 -13.06 20.51 -8.74
CA GLY A 45 -13.51 21.90 -8.70
C GLY A 45 -12.70 22.88 -9.56
N HIS A 46 -11.47 22.51 -9.95
CA HIS A 46 -10.56 23.40 -10.67
C HIS A 46 -9.93 22.74 -11.92
N PRO A 47 -10.73 22.49 -12.98
CA PRO A 47 -10.23 21.85 -14.20
C PRO A 47 -9.19 22.68 -14.98
N ASN A 48 -9.16 24.00 -14.76
CA ASN A 48 -8.35 24.96 -15.52
C ASN A 48 -6.97 25.25 -14.90
N TRP A 49 -6.54 24.49 -13.89
CA TRP A 49 -5.20 24.67 -13.33
C TRP A 49 -4.10 24.37 -14.35
N SER A 50 -3.01 25.13 -14.25
CA SER A 50 -1.83 24.87 -15.09
C SER A 50 -1.33 23.44 -14.86
N PRO A 51 -0.78 22.78 -15.90
CA PRO A 51 -0.33 21.39 -15.80
C PRO A 51 0.65 21.15 -14.65
N GLY A 52 1.56 22.10 -14.39
CA GLY A 52 2.53 22.03 -13.29
C GLY A 52 1.87 22.07 -11.92
N LEU A 53 0.91 22.98 -11.70
CA LEU A 53 0.20 23.09 -10.42
C LEU A 53 -0.64 21.84 -10.15
N ARG A 54 -1.27 21.29 -11.20
CA ARG A 54 -2.06 20.06 -11.13
C ARG A 54 -1.18 18.85 -10.80
N ALA A 55 -0.02 18.71 -11.44
CA ALA A 55 0.93 17.65 -11.13
C ALA A 55 1.42 17.73 -9.68
N PHE A 56 1.81 18.92 -9.22
CA PHE A 56 2.22 19.14 -7.83
C PHE A 56 1.13 18.72 -6.84
N HIS A 57 -0.11 19.14 -7.08
CA HIS A 57 -1.24 18.77 -6.22
C HIS A 57 -1.50 17.26 -6.20
N LEU A 58 -1.43 16.59 -7.35
CA LEU A 58 -1.64 15.14 -7.45
C LEU A 58 -0.54 14.32 -6.75
N LEU A 59 0.65 14.91 -6.55
CA LEU A 59 1.77 14.26 -5.87
C LEU A 59 1.81 14.53 -4.35
N LEU A 60 1.04 15.49 -3.82
CA LEU A 60 0.93 15.75 -2.37
C LEU A 60 0.73 14.50 -1.50
N PRO A 61 -0.19 13.56 -1.83
CA PRO A 61 -0.41 12.36 -1.00
C PRO A 61 0.81 11.42 -0.96
N VAL A 62 1.79 11.58 -1.84
CA VAL A 62 3.03 10.77 -1.80
C VAL A 62 3.85 11.08 -0.55
N LEU A 63 3.86 12.33 -0.07
CA LEU A 63 4.65 12.71 1.10
C LEU A 63 4.27 11.95 2.38
N PRO A 64 2.99 11.93 2.83
CA PRO A 64 2.60 11.11 3.97
C PRO A 64 2.74 9.61 3.68
N ALA A 65 2.61 9.16 2.43
CA ALA A 65 2.84 7.77 2.07
C ALA A 65 4.30 7.34 2.31
N LEU A 66 5.27 8.22 2.03
CA LEU A 66 6.69 7.98 2.34
C LEU A 66 6.93 7.87 3.85
N LEU A 67 6.21 8.65 4.66
CA LEU A 67 6.28 8.57 6.12
C LEU A 67 5.67 7.26 6.65
N TYR A 68 4.60 6.77 6.01
CA TYR A 68 4.03 5.45 6.29
C TYR A 68 5.04 4.33 5.96
N ILE A 69 5.68 4.38 4.79
CA ILE A 69 6.75 3.44 4.42
C ILE A 69 7.88 3.48 5.45
N ARG A 70 8.32 4.68 5.86
CA ARG A 70 9.35 4.83 6.89
C ARG A 70 8.94 4.22 8.23
N ALA A 71 7.66 4.32 8.62
CA ALA A 71 7.15 3.69 9.82
C ALA A 71 7.22 2.16 9.72
N TRP A 72 6.76 1.60 8.60
CA TRP A 72 6.85 0.16 8.32
C TRP A 72 8.28 -0.37 8.30
N VAL A 73 9.22 0.34 7.64
CA VAL A 73 10.64 -0.04 7.63
C VAL A 73 11.21 -0.15 9.04
N ARG A 74 10.83 0.75 9.96
CA ARG A 74 11.26 0.66 11.37
C ARG A 74 10.67 -0.56 12.06
N VAL A 75 9.40 -0.88 11.83
CA VAL A 75 8.76 -2.07 12.41
C VAL A 75 9.44 -3.33 11.89
N VAL A 76 9.59 -3.47 10.58
CA VAL A 76 10.22 -4.64 9.93
C VAL A 76 11.66 -4.84 10.39
N ARG A 77 12.43 -3.76 10.60
CA ARG A 77 13.79 -3.85 11.15
C ARG A 77 13.85 -4.32 12.60
N GLY A 78 12.78 -4.10 13.36
CA GLY A 78 12.68 -4.55 14.75
C GLY A 78 12.21 -6.00 14.89
N MET A 79 11.70 -6.63 13.82
CA MET A 79 11.22 -8.00 13.85
C MET A 79 12.37 -9.01 14.00
N ASP A 80 12.06 -10.18 14.56
CA ASP A 80 12.95 -11.33 14.49
C ASP A 80 13.22 -11.76 13.03
N GLU A 81 14.28 -12.56 12.82
CA GLU A 81 14.72 -12.89 11.47
C GLU A 81 13.71 -13.70 10.66
N LEU A 82 12.95 -14.58 11.33
CA LEU A 82 11.97 -15.46 10.70
C LEU A 82 10.76 -14.65 10.23
N GLN A 83 10.17 -13.87 11.14
CA GLN A 83 9.04 -13.00 10.90
C GLN A 83 9.38 -11.92 9.86
N ARG A 84 10.59 -11.34 9.94
CA ARG A 84 11.12 -10.42 8.92
C ARG A 84 11.19 -11.09 7.55
N GLY A 85 11.68 -12.33 7.48
CA GLY A 85 11.74 -13.12 6.25
C GLY A 85 10.37 -13.36 5.64
N ILE A 86 9.39 -13.79 6.45
CA ILE A 86 8.00 -14.00 6.03
C ILE A 86 7.39 -12.72 5.47
N GLN A 87 7.51 -11.60 6.20
CA GLN A 87 6.93 -10.32 5.79
C GLN A 87 7.57 -9.80 4.50
N LEU A 88 8.90 -9.87 4.37
CA LEU A 88 9.58 -9.43 3.15
C LEU A 88 9.21 -10.30 1.94
N ALA A 89 9.08 -11.63 2.12
CA ALA A 89 8.62 -12.52 1.06
C ALA A 89 7.18 -12.19 0.61
N ALA A 90 6.28 -11.94 1.57
CA ALA A 90 4.91 -11.53 1.30
C ALA A 90 4.83 -10.18 0.57
N PHE A 91 5.60 -9.17 1.02
CA PHE A 91 5.69 -7.87 0.35
C PHE A 91 6.27 -7.99 -1.06
N LEU A 92 7.30 -8.81 -1.26
CA LEU A 92 7.89 -9.03 -2.58
C LEU A 92 6.90 -9.70 -3.54
N PHE A 93 6.21 -10.74 -3.07
CA PHE A 93 5.15 -11.40 -3.84
C PHE A 93 4.05 -10.42 -4.23
N ALA A 94 3.56 -9.63 -3.28
CA ALA A 94 2.53 -8.63 -3.53
C ALA A 94 2.99 -7.56 -4.53
N ALA A 95 4.18 -7.00 -4.33
CA ALA A 95 4.73 -5.96 -5.20
C ALA A 95 4.92 -6.46 -6.63
N LEU A 96 5.54 -7.64 -6.82
CA LEU A 96 5.74 -8.22 -8.14
C LEU A 96 4.40 -8.58 -8.81
N GLY A 97 3.46 -9.16 -8.07
CA GLY A 97 2.13 -9.45 -8.59
C GLY A 97 1.38 -8.19 -9.03
N THR A 98 1.44 -7.11 -8.24
CA THR A 98 0.85 -5.82 -8.61
C THR A 98 1.52 -5.22 -9.85
N VAL A 99 2.84 -5.32 -9.99
CA VAL A 99 3.56 -4.88 -11.19
C VAL A 99 3.11 -5.66 -12.41
N VAL A 100 3.03 -6.99 -12.33
CA VAL A 100 2.57 -7.85 -13.45
C VAL A 100 1.14 -7.49 -13.86
N ILE A 101 0.23 -7.35 -12.90
CA ILE A 101 -1.17 -6.95 -13.17
C ILE A 101 -1.23 -5.56 -13.82
N SER A 102 -0.42 -4.62 -13.33
CA SER A 102 -0.33 -3.27 -13.91
C SER A 102 0.19 -3.29 -15.34
N MET A 103 1.20 -4.11 -15.62
CA MET A 103 1.75 -4.29 -16.97
C MET A 103 0.72 -4.91 -17.91
N ILE A 104 -0.03 -5.92 -17.47
CA ILE A 104 -1.11 -6.54 -18.25
C ILE A 104 -2.16 -5.47 -18.61
N ILE A 105 -2.67 -4.72 -17.62
CA ILE A 105 -3.68 -3.68 -17.86
C ILE A 105 -3.14 -2.60 -18.80
N SER A 106 -1.92 -2.12 -18.58
CA SER A 106 -1.30 -1.10 -19.45
C SER A 106 -1.13 -1.58 -20.89
N THR A 107 -0.72 -2.84 -21.08
CA THR A 107 -0.54 -3.45 -22.40
C THR A 107 -1.87 -3.58 -23.14
N LEU A 108 -2.91 -4.07 -22.45
CA LEU A 108 -4.25 -4.22 -23.01
C LEU A 108 -4.86 -2.86 -23.39
N ASN A 109 -4.71 -1.85 -22.54
CA ASN A 109 -5.17 -0.49 -22.85
C ASN A 109 -4.45 0.10 -24.08
N THR A 110 -3.15 -0.17 -24.22
CA THR A 110 -2.36 0.29 -25.37
C THR A 110 -2.74 -0.45 -26.66
N ALA A 111 -3.18 -1.71 -26.55
CA ALA A 111 -3.75 -2.48 -27.65
C ALA A 111 -5.17 -2.04 -28.04
N GLY A 112 -5.77 -1.08 -27.32
CA GLY A 112 -7.10 -0.55 -27.59
C GLY A 112 -8.25 -1.35 -26.98
N LEU A 113 -7.97 -2.33 -26.11
CA LEU A 113 -9.01 -3.02 -25.35
C LEU A 113 -9.45 -2.12 -24.18
N ASP A 114 -10.67 -1.58 -24.27
CA ASP A 114 -11.23 -0.73 -23.22
C ASP A 114 -11.69 -1.61 -22.03
N LEU A 115 -10.82 -1.77 -21.03
CA LEU A 115 -11.08 -2.54 -19.81
C LEU A 115 -12.06 -1.84 -18.84
N GLY A 116 -12.70 -0.76 -19.29
CA GLY A 116 -13.69 0.00 -18.54
C GLY A 116 -13.11 1.27 -17.92
N VAL A 117 -14.03 2.19 -17.56
CA VAL A 117 -13.72 3.56 -17.10
C VAL A 117 -12.71 3.60 -15.95
N MET A 118 -12.72 2.61 -15.05
CA MET A 118 -11.80 2.57 -13.91
C MET A 118 -10.38 2.10 -14.26
N LEU A 119 -10.20 1.29 -15.30
CA LEU A 119 -8.91 0.70 -15.69
C LEU A 119 -8.28 1.38 -16.90
N ARG A 120 -9.03 2.25 -17.59
CA ARG A 120 -8.60 2.96 -18.81
C ARG A 120 -7.29 3.74 -18.65
N SER A 121 -7.06 4.29 -17.46
CA SER A 121 -5.85 5.05 -17.11
C SER A 121 -4.80 4.21 -16.36
N GLY A 122 -4.96 2.88 -16.35
CA GLY A 122 -4.23 1.97 -15.46
C GLY A 122 -4.87 1.88 -14.07
N LEU A 123 -4.18 1.24 -13.12
CA LEU A 123 -4.70 1.09 -11.74
C LEU A 123 -4.78 2.43 -10.98
N GLY A 124 -3.92 3.40 -11.32
CA GLY A 124 -3.68 4.57 -10.47
C GLY A 124 -3.25 4.18 -9.04
N ILE A 125 -3.17 5.15 -8.13
CA ILE A 125 -2.78 4.90 -6.73
C ILE A 125 -3.82 4.01 -6.03
N GLY A 126 -5.12 4.33 -6.18
CA GLY A 126 -6.19 3.59 -5.52
C GLY A 126 -6.29 2.13 -5.96
N GLY A 127 -6.26 1.86 -7.27
CA GLY A 127 -6.28 0.49 -7.77
C GLY A 127 -5.04 -0.30 -7.35
N THR A 128 -3.86 0.35 -7.31
CA THR A 128 -2.61 -0.29 -6.87
C THR A 128 -2.75 -0.85 -5.46
N PHE A 129 -3.32 -0.07 -4.52
CA PHE A 129 -3.57 -0.56 -3.17
C PHE A 129 -4.63 -1.68 -3.12
N LEU A 130 -5.70 -1.56 -3.91
CA LEU A 130 -6.76 -2.59 -4.00
C LEU A 130 -6.24 -3.94 -4.50
N VAL A 131 -5.22 -3.94 -5.37
CA VAL A 131 -4.58 -5.16 -5.87
C VAL A 131 -3.47 -5.65 -4.94
N MET A 132 -2.65 -4.74 -4.41
CA MET A 132 -1.52 -5.09 -3.56
C MET A 132 -1.97 -5.71 -2.23
N PHE A 133 -3.04 -5.21 -1.63
CA PHE A 133 -3.53 -5.72 -0.34
C PHE A 133 -3.94 -7.21 -0.36
N PRO A 134 -4.83 -7.68 -1.25
CA PRO A 134 -5.17 -9.10 -1.31
C PRO A 134 -3.98 -9.97 -1.69
N LEU A 135 -3.09 -9.50 -2.57
CA LEU A 135 -1.86 -10.24 -2.90
C LEU A 135 -0.93 -10.36 -1.70
N TRP A 136 -0.85 -9.33 -0.85
CA TRP A 136 -0.07 -9.39 0.39
C TRP A 136 -0.67 -10.37 1.41
N LEU A 137 -2.00 -10.45 1.53
CA LEU A 137 -2.66 -11.47 2.34
C LEU A 137 -2.32 -12.89 1.85
N VAL A 138 -2.42 -13.12 0.53
CA VAL A 138 -2.06 -14.39 -0.09
C VAL A 138 -0.57 -14.71 0.12
N GLY A 139 0.31 -13.74 -0.13
CA GLY A 139 1.75 -13.90 0.07
C GLY A 139 2.11 -14.22 1.52
N THR A 140 1.40 -13.62 2.48
CA THR A 140 1.57 -13.91 3.91
C THR A 140 1.14 -15.33 4.23
N ALA A 141 -0.02 -15.78 3.74
CA ALA A 141 -0.50 -17.15 3.95
C ALA A 141 0.46 -18.19 3.36
N ILE A 142 0.94 -17.97 2.12
CA ILE A 142 1.92 -18.87 1.47
C ILE A 142 3.21 -18.93 2.26
N ALA A 143 3.73 -17.77 2.69
CA ALA A 143 4.96 -17.72 3.47
C ALA A 143 4.79 -18.42 4.84
N GLN A 144 3.67 -18.20 5.52
CA GLN A 144 3.38 -18.87 6.79
C GLN A 144 3.33 -20.40 6.64
N CYS A 145 2.65 -20.93 5.62
CA CYS A 145 2.62 -22.38 5.38
C CYS A 145 4.00 -23.00 5.08
N ARG A 146 4.97 -22.21 4.60
CA ARG A 146 6.31 -22.70 4.27
C ARG A 146 7.26 -22.78 5.48
N TYR A 147 7.02 -21.94 6.49
CA TYR A 147 7.89 -21.80 7.66
C TYR A 147 7.29 -22.38 8.95
N GLN A 148 6.15 -23.08 8.85
CA GLN A 148 5.66 -24.03 9.85
C GLN A 148 6.39 -25.37 9.72
#